data_AF-A0A947B9H0-F1
#
_entry.id   AF-A0A947B9H0-F1
#
_cell.length_a   1.000
_cell.length_b   1.000
_cell.length_c   1.000
_cell.angle_alpha   90.00
_cell.angle_beta   90.00
_cell.angle_gamma   90.00
#
_symmetry.space_group_name_H-M   'P 1'
#
loop_
_entity.id
_entity.type
_entity.pdbx_description
1 polymer ?
#
loop_
_entity_poly.entity_id
_entity_poly.type
_entity_poly.pdbx_seq_one_letter_code
_entity_poly.pdbx_strand_id
1 'polypeptide(L)'
;MTDDKQFEAAAVENAAAGKGGLSQEELDELVASSDTGGRSPAGAVGKFMVAVALIWSLFQLWIASPFPFMFGFGVFNDTEARSFHLAFALLLAFTAYPAARTPVQLFLGVGVPIILTILFIYGAKEGVPIWWIPIPGIALIAAILLGSPKDHIPLWEWGLAVVGALSALYLYVYYDDISGRVGAPILQDYVVAVIGLLLLLEATRRALGPALMIVATVFLVYTFLGA
;
A
#
# COMPACT_ATOMS: atom_id res chain seq x y z
N MET A 1 -9.11 -18.38 -61.30
CA MET A 1 -8.56 -18.37 -59.93
C MET A 1 -8.57 -19.81 -59.49
N THR A 2 -7.39 -20.38 -59.29
CA THR A 2 -7.15 -21.83 -59.17
C THR A 2 -7.53 -22.34 -57.78
N ASP A 3 -8.21 -23.49 -57.73
CA ASP A 3 -8.69 -24.17 -56.52
C ASP A 3 -7.60 -24.28 -55.43
N ASP A 4 -6.33 -24.44 -55.81
CA ASP A 4 -5.19 -24.51 -54.89
C ASP A 4 -5.07 -23.30 -53.96
N LYS A 5 -5.37 -22.08 -54.45
CA LYS A 5 -5.32 -20.87 -53.61
C LYS A 5 -6.48 -20.82 -52.60
N GLN A 6 -7.59 -21.47 -52.93
CA GLN A 6 -8.77 -21.55 -52.08
C GLN A 6 -8.57 -22.62 -51.00
N PHE A 7 -7.91 -23.73 -51.33
CA PHE A 7 -7.47 -24.72 -50.34
C PHE A 7 -6.37 -24.17 -49.41
N GLU A 8 -5.44 -23.39 -49.94
CA GLU A 8 -4.39 -22.74 -49.15
C GLU A 8 -4.98 -21.66 -48.24
N ALA A 9 -5.93 -20.86 -48.72
CA ALA A 9 -6.66 -19.89 -47.90
C ALA A 9 -7.50 -20.57 -46.80
N ALA A 10 -8.20 -21.66 -47.11
CA ALA A 10 -8.96 -22.44 -46.14
C ALA A 10 -8.06 -23.15 -45.11
N ALA A 11 -6.86 -23.59 -45.51
CA ALA A 11 -5.86 -24.15 -44.59
C ALA A 11 -5.28 -23.07 -43.67
N VAL A 12 -5.06 -21.85 -44.19
CA VAL A 12 -4.62 -20.69 -43.39
C VAL A 12 -5.73 -20.23 -42.45
N GLU A 13 -7.00 -20.22 -42.87
CA GLU A 13 -8.15 -19.93 -42.00
C GLU A 13 -8.33 -20.99 -40.92
N ASN A 14 -8.18 -22.28 -41.23
CA ASN A 14 -8.23 -23.35 -40.22
C ASN A 14 -7.03 -23.31 -39.27
N ALA A 15 -5.83 -22.94 -39.74
CA ALA A 15 -4.66 -22.73 -38.89
C ALA A 15 -4.77 -21.46 -38.02
N ALA A 16 -5.45 -20.42 -38.52
CA ALA A 16 -5.76 -19.21 -37.77
C ALA A 16 -6.88 -19.44 -36.75
N ALA A 17 -7.88 -20.26 -37.08
CA ALA A 17 -8.95 -20.70 -36.17
C ALA A 17 -8.41 -21.60 -35.05
N GLY A 18 -7.26 -22.27 -35.26
CA GLY A 18 -6.54 -23.06 -34.26
C GLY A 18 -5.77 -22.24 -33.22
N LYS A 19 -5.64 -20.91 -33.39
CA LYS A 19 -5.22 -20.00 -32.32
C LYS A 19 -6.46 -19.45 -31.63
N GLY A 20 -7.17 -20.38 -30.99
CA GLY A 20 -8.32 -20.09 -30.14
C GLY A 20 -7.96 -19.03 -29.11
N GLY A 21 -8.96 -18.23 -28.73
CA GLY A 21 -8.88 -17.41 -27.53
C GLY A 21 -8.37 -18.24 -26.36
N LEU A 22 -7.72 -17.57 -25.42
CA LEU A 22 -7.14 -18.13 -24.21
C LEU A 22 -8.02 -19.28 -23.68
N SER A 23 -7.41 -20.43 -23.39
CA SER A 23 -8.12 -21.56 -22.79
C SER A 23 -8.81 -21.11 -21.49
N GLN A 24 -9.89 -21.77 -21.06
CA GLN A 24 -10.59 -21.36 -19.83
C GLN A 24 -9.64 -21.35 -18.61
N GLU A 25 -8.63 -22.22 -18.56
CA GLU A 25 -7.58 -22.18 -17.53
C GLU A 25 -6.67 -20.96 -17.65
N GLU A 26 -6.24 -20.57 -18.86
CA GLU A 26 -5.47 -19.33 -19.08
C GLU A 26 -6.32 -18.08 -18.85
N LEU A 27 -7.63 -18.14 -19.11
CA LEU A 27 -8.59 -17.08 -18.85
C LEU A 27 -8.84 -16.94 -17.35
N ASP A 28 -9.01 -18.05 -16.64
CA ASP A 28 -9.11 -18.11 -15.18
C ASP A 28 -7.78 -17.72 -14.52
N GLU A 29 -6.63 -18.05 -15.12
CA GLU A 29 -5.30 -17.61 -14.67
C GLU A 29 -5.05 -16.13 -15.00
N LEU A 30 -5.57 -15.60 -16.10
CA LEU A 30 -5.53 -14.16 -16.42
C LEU A 30 -6.48 -13.37 -15.53
N VAL A 31 -7.68 -13.90 -15.23
CA VAL A 31 -8.62 -13.34 -14.26
C VAL A 31 -8.01 -13.41 -12.87
N ALA A 32 -7.49 -14.57 -12.45
CA ALA A 32 -6.81 -14.73 -11.16
C ALA A 32 -5.58 -13.84 -11.06
N SER A 33 -4.68 -13.80 -12.05
CA SER A 33 -3.49 -12.92 -12.00
C SER A 33 -3.85 -11.43 -12.06
N SER A 34 -4.98 -11.07 -12.67
CA SER A 34 -5.52 -9.70 -12.65
C SER A 34 -6.18 -9.34 -11.31
N ASP A 35 -6.84 -10.30 -10.65
CA ASP A 35 -7.52 -10.12 -9.36
C ASP A 35 -6.58 -10.34 -8.15
N THR A 36 -5.52 -11.14 -8.32
CA THR A 36 -4.60 -11.61 -7.26
C THR A 36 -3.20 -11.06 -7.43
N GLY A 37 -3.03 -9.80 -7.84
CA GLY A 37 -1.70 -9.13 -7.82
C GLY A 37 -0.98 -9.19 -6.45
N GLY A 38 -1.64 -9.68 -5.40
CA GLY A 38 -1.10 -10.02 -4.10
C GLY A 38 -0.56 -11.44 -3.91
N ARG A 39 -0.08 -11.72 -2.70
CA ARG A 39 0.41 -13.01 -2.22
C ARG A 39 -0.74 -13.96 -1.95
N SER A 40 -0.49 -15.25 -2.19
CA SER A 40 -1.33 -16.36 -1.74
C SER A 40 -0.52 -17.25 -0.78
N PRO A 41 -0.23 -16.79 0.46
CA PRO A 41 0.55 -17.59 1.38
C PRO A 41 -0.31 -18.74 1.93
N ALA A 42 0.15 -19.97 1.74
CA ALA A 42 -0.53 -21.14 2.26
C ALA A 42 -0.43 -21.25 3.80
N GLY A 43 -1.38 -21.96 4.42
CA GLY A 43 -1.32 -22.32 5.84
C GLY A 43 -1.78 -21.23 6.81
N ALA A 44 -1.07 -21.08 7.93
CA ALA A 44 -1.48 -20.19 9.03
C ALA A 44 -1.45 -18.71 8.65
N VAL A 45 -0.50 -18.30 7.81
CA VAL A 45 -0.34 -16.91 7.38
C VAL A 45 -1.50 -16.45 6.49
N GLY A 46 -1.93 -17.29 5.55
CA GLY A 46 -3.13 -17.01 4.73
C GLY A 46 -4.39 -16.89 5.59
N LYS A 47 -4.58 -17.80 6.56
CA LYS A 47 -5.70 -17.71 7.51
C LYS A 47 -5.67 -16.43 8.34
N PHE A 48 -4.49 -16.00 8.78
CA PHE A 48 -4.31 -14.72 9.48
C PHE A 48 -4.74 -13.54 8.60
N MET A 49 -4.26 -13.46 7.35
CA MET A 49 -4.62 -12.37 6.44
C MET A 49 -6.12 -12.32 6.17
N VAL A 50 -6.75 -13.47 5.93
CA VAL A 50 -8.20 -13.58 5.77
C VAL A 50 -8.94 -13.13 7.03
N ALA A 51 -8.49 -13.54 8.21
CA ALA A 51 -9.08 -13.11 9.47
C ALA A 51 -8.98 -11.59 9.65
N VAL A 52 -7.83 -10.98 9.35
CA VAL A 52 -7.64 -9.52 9.39
C VAL A 52 -8.60 -8.82 8.41
N ALA A 53 -8.71 -9.31 7.17
CA ALA A 53 -9.62 -8.74 6.18
C ALA A 53 -11.09 -8.86 6.61
N LEU A 54 -11.47 -9.99 7.21
CA LEU A 54 -12.81 -10.20 7.74
C LEU A 54 -13.10 -9.25 8.92
N ILE A 55 -12.15 -9.11 9.85
CA ILE A 55 -12.28 -8.16 10.97
C ILE A 55 -12.42 -6.74 10.45
N TRP A 56 -11.63 -6.35 9.45
CA TRP A 56 -11.74 -5.03 8.83
C TRP A 56 -13.11 -4.81 8.20
N SER A 57 -13.63 -5.78 7.45
CA SER A 57 -14.96 -5.72 6.85
C SER A 57 -16.06 -5.59 7.91
N LEU A 58 -16.00 -6.39 8.98
CA LEU A 58 -16.93 -6.30 10.10
C LEU A 58 -16.84 -4.95 10.83
N PHE A 59 -15.64 -4.38 10.96
CA PHE A 59 -15.45 -3.06 11.52
C PHE A 59 -16.11 -1.97 10.67
N GLN A 60 -15.95 -2.02 9.33
CA GLN A 60 -16.63 -1.08 8.43
C GLN A 60 -18.16 -1.20 8.51
N LEU A 61 -18.68 -2.42 8.62
CA LEU A 61 -20.11 -2.66 8.84
C LEU A 61 -20.58 -2.11 10.18
N TRP A 62 -19.79 -2.30 11.25
CA TRP A 62 -20.09 -1.80 12.59
C TRP A 62 -20.26 -0.28 12.60
N ILE A 63 -19.28 0.46 12.08
CA ILE A 63 -19.31 1.93 12.05
C ILE A 63 -20.38 2.50 11.12
N ALA A 64 -20.79 1.77 10.08
CA ALA A 64 -21.86 2.17 9.18
C ALA A 64 -23.27 1.83 9.70
N SER A 65 -23.37 0.99 10.73
CA SER A 65 -24.63 0.53 11.31
C SER A 65 -25.10 1.43 12.47
N PRO A 66 -26.38 1.35 12.90
CA PRO A 66 -26.85 2.05 14.10
C PRO A 66 -26.39 1.40 15.41
N PHE A 67 -25.78 0.22 15.37
CA PHE A 67 -25.39 -0.55 16.56
C PHE A 67 -24.47 0.18 17.54
N PRO A 68 -23.45 0.95 17.12
CA PRO A 68 -22.59 1.68 18.05
C PRO A 68 -23.39 2.60 18.98
N PHE A 69 -24.42 3.28 18.43
CA PHE A 69 -25.29 4.18 19.18
C PHE A 69 -26.32 3.44 20.04
N MET A 70 -26.84 2.30 19.58
CA MET A 70 -27.78 1.48 20.34
C MET A 70 -27.13 0.88 21.59
N PHE A 71 -25.88 0.43 21.48
CA PHE A 71 -25.14 -0.19 22.58
C PHE A 71 -24.31 0.81 23.39
N GLY A 72 -24.17 2.04 22.92
CA GLY A 72 -23.37 3.08 23.58
C GLY A 72 -21.87 2.75 23.67
N PHE A 73 -21.37 1.92 22.76
CA PHE A 73 -19.98 1.44 22.75
C PHE A 73 -19.39 1.48 21.34
N GLY A 74 -18.09 1.80 21.24
CA GLY A 74 -17.39 1.81 19.96
C GLY A 74 -17.95 2.85 18.98
N VAL A 75 -18.36 4.01 19.50
CA VAL A 75 -18.75 5.19 18.72
C VAL A 75 -17.48 5.96 18.40
N PHE A 76 -17.10 5.98 17.12
CA PHE A 76 -15.90 6.65 16.64
C PHE A 76 -16.27 7.87 15.80
N ASN A 77 -15.48 8.93 15.86
CA ASN A 77 -15.60 10.05 14.94
C ASN A 77 -14.92 9.73 13.58
N ASP A 78 -15.11 10.60 12.58
CA ASP A 78 -14.59 10.40 11.22
C ASP A 78 -13.06 10.21 11.18
N THR A 79 -12.32 10.95 11.99
CA THR A 79 -10.85 10.88 12.04
C THR A 79 -10.38 9.59 12.69
N GLU A 80 -11.00 9.19 13.79
CA GLU A 80 -10.71 7.94 14.49
C GLU A 80 -11.01 6.73 13.58
N ALA A 81 -12.17 6.71 12.93
CA ALA A 81 -12.57 5.63 12.03
C ALA A 81 -11.60 5.50 10.83
N ARG A 82 -11.15 6.62 10.25
CA ARG A 82 -10.13 6.63 9.19
C ARG A 82 -8.79 6.10 9.66
N SER A 83 -8.41 6.36 10.92
CA SER A 83 -7.15 5.87 11.51
C SER A 83 -7.17 4.34 11.62
N PHE A 84 -8.27 3.75 12.08
CA PHE A 84 -8.44 2.29 12.08
C PHE A 84 -8.46 1.71 10.66
N HIS A 85 -9.22 2.32 9.75
CA HIS A 85 -9.27 1.90 8.35
C HIS A 85 -7.87 1.86 7.73
N LEU A 86 -7.10 2.93 7.91
CA LEU A 86 -5.74 3.03 7.39
C LEU A 86 -4.80 2.01 8.04
N ALA A 87 -4.96 1.70 9.33
CA ALA A 87 -4.16 0.69 10.00
C ALA A 87 -4.37 -0.72 9.40
N PHE A 88 -5.62 -1.11 9.15
CA PHE A 88 -5.93 -2.36 8.45
C PHE A 88 -5.40 -2.35 7.01
N ALA A 89 -5.58 -1.23 6.30
CA ALA A 89 -5.11 -1.07 4.94
C ALA A 89 -3.58 -1.21 4.84
N LEU A 90 -2.81 -0.57 5.73
CA LEU A 90 -1.35 -0.66 5.74
C LEU A 90 -0.88 -2.08 6.10
N LEU A 91 -1.47 -2.70 7.11
CA LEU A 91 -1.15 -4.07 7.50
C LEU A 91 -1.33 -5.01 6.31
N LEU A 92 -2.51 -4.98 5.68
CA LEU A 92 -2.82 -5.82 4.53
C LEU A 92 -2.02 -5.43 3.29
N ALA A 93 -1.72 -4.15 3.06
CA ALA A 93 -0.93 -3.72 1.92
C ALA A 93 0.46 -4.37 1.93
N PHE A 94 1.15 -4.35 3.07
CA PHE A 94 2.49 -4.93 3.19
C PHE A 94 2.48 -6.46 3.26
N THR A 95 1.47 -7.08 3.87
CA THR A 95 1.39 -8.55 3.93
C THR A 95 0.89 -9.16 2.63
N ALA A 96 -0.12 -8.54 2.01
CA ALA A 96 -0.80 -9.06 0.84
C ALA A 96 -0.15 -8.63 -0.47
N TYR A 97 0.48 -7.48 -0.60
CA TYR A 97 1.00 -7.04 -1.91
C TYR A 97 2.54 -7.02 -1.91
N PRO A 98 3.19 -7.95 -2.63
CA PRO A 98 4.64 -7.98 -2.72
C PRO A 98 5.14 -6.80 -3.57
N ALA A 99 6.30 -6.26 -3.23
CA ALA A 99 6.89 -5.14 -3.96
C ALA A 99 7.29 -5.55 -5.39
N ALA A 100 6.64 -4.95 -6.40
CA ALA A 100 7.03 -5.12 -7.79
C ALA A 100 8.46 -4.61 -8.04
N ARG A 101 9.23 -5.35 -8.83
CA ARG A 101 10.64 -5.07 -9.12
C ARG A 101 10.93 -4.68 -10.56
N THR A 102 9.93 -4.14 -11.28
CA THR A 102 10.21 -3.56 -12.59
C THR A 102 11.17 -2.36 -12.45
N PRO A 103 11.96 -2.01 -13.48
CA PRO A 103 12.92 -0.90 -13.37
C PRO A 103 12.28 0.41 -12.90
N VAL A 104 11.08 0.72 -13.39
CA VAL A 104 10.30 1.89 -12.97
C VAL A 104 9.87 1.77 -11.50
N GLN A 105 9.36 0.62 -11.09
CA GLN A 105 8.91 0.39 -9.71
C GLN A 105 10.07 0.46 -8.71
N LEU A 106 11.25 -0.04 -9.08
CA LEU A 106 12.44 0.04 -8.24
C LEU A 106 12.97 1.47 -8.17
N PHE A 107 13.01 2.18 -9.31
CA PHE A 107 13.38 3.59 -9.35
C PHE A 107 12.47 4.44 -8.46
N LEU A 108 11.14 4.25 -8.55
CA LEU A 108 10.18 4.95 -7.69
C LEU A 108 10.31 4.53 -6.22
N GLY A 109 10.46 3.24 -5.95
CA GLY A 109 10.61 2.71 -4.60
C GLY A 109 11.86 3.22 -3.87
N VAL A 110 12.93 3.58 -4.59
CA VAL A 110 14.14 4.18 -3.99
C VAL A 110 14.11 5.71 -4.06
N GLY A 111 13.77 6.25 -5.22
CA GLY A 111 13.80 7.69 -5.49
C GLY A 111 12.80 8.46 -4.65
N VAL A 112 11.57 7.97 -4.48
CA VAL A 112 10.55 8.68 -3.70
C VAL A 112 10.93 8.77 -2.22
N PRO A 113 11.33 7.69 -1.51
CA PRO A 113 11.81 7.83 -0.14
C PRO A 113 13.00 8.77 0.03
N ILE A 114 13.94 8.81 -0.94
CA ILE A 114 15.05 9.77 -0.93
C ILE A 114 14.52 11.20 -1.02
N ILE A 115 13.66 11.49 -2.00
CA ILE A 115 13.06 12.81 -2.20
C ILE A 115 12.31 13.24 -0.93
N LEU A 116 11.45 12.39 -0.40
CA LEU A 116 10.69 12.68 0.82
C LEU A 116 11.58 12.90 2.03
N THR A 117 12.64 12.10 2.19
CA THR A 117 13.62 12.30 3.27
C THR A 117 14.27 13.68 3.17
N ILE A 118 14.68 14.10 1.98
CA ILE A 118 15.27 15.43 1.75
C ILE A 118 14.24 16.53 2.03
N LEU A 119 13.00 16.37 1.54
CA LEU A 119 11.92 17.33 1.79
C LEU A 119 11.60 17.47 3.28
N PHE A 120 11.57 16.38 4.03
CA PHE A 120 11.31 16.42 5.47
C PHE A 120 12.46 17.07 6.25
N ILE A 121 13.71 16.89 5.81
CA ILE A 121 14.85 17.62 6.39
C ILE A 121 14.72 19.12 6.09
N TYR A 122 14.38 19.48 4.85
CA TYR A 122 14.22 20.87 4.43
C TYR A 122 13.06 21.57 5.15
N GLY A 123 11.92 20.90 5.30
CA GLY A 123 10.73 21.46 5.97
C GLY A 123 10.68 21.24 7.48
N ALA A 124 11.76 20.77 8.10
CA ALA A 124 11.81 20.61 9.55
C ALA A 124 11.72 21.98 10.23
N LYS A 125 10.78 22.11 11.20
CA LYS A 125 10.64 23.35 11.98
C LYS A 125 11.84 23.58 12.90
N GLU A 126 12.07 24.84 13.26
CA GLU A 126 13.07 25.20 14.27
C GLU A 126 12.87 24.40 15.56
N GLY A 127 13.97 23.85 16.09
CA GLY A 127 13.97 23.02 17.30
C GLY A 127 13.74 21.52 17.06
N VAL A 128 13.41 21.08 15.83
CA VAL A 128 13.33 19.65 15.50
C VAL A 128 14.72 19.12 15.12
N PRO A 129 15.29 18.13 15.83
CA PRO A 129 16.59 17.55 15.46
C PRO A 129 16.46 16.80 14.12
N ILE A 130 17.20 17.18 13.08
CA ILE A 130 17.03 16.59 11.74
C ILE A 130 17.75 15.24 11.54
N TRP A 131 18.65 14.86 12.45
CA TRP A 131 19.54 13.69 12.30
C TRP A 131 18.80 12.35 12.22
N TRP A 132 17.59 12.26 12.78
CA TRP A 132 16.81 11.02 12.77
C TRP A 132 16.01 10.83 11.48
N ILE A 133 15.73 11.90 10.73
CA ILE A 133 14.87 11.87 9.53
C ILE A 133 15.40 10.91 8.45
N PRO A 134 16.72 10.81 8.19
CA PRO A 134 17.26 9.82 7.25
C PRO A 134 17.04 8.36 7.65
N ILE A 135 16.91 8.05 8.95
CA ILE A 135 16.85 6.68 9.46
C ILE A 135 15.66 5.89 8.87
N PRO A 136 14.40 6.36 8.96
CA PRO A 136 13.27 5.64 8.37
C PRO A 136 13.34 5.56 6.85
N GLY A 137 13.86 6.59 6.17
CA GLY A 137 14.08 6.57 4.72
C GLY A 137 15.06 5.48 4.30
N ILE A 138 16.22 5.40 4.97
CA ILE A 138 17.24 4.37 4.73
C ILE A 138 16.69 2.98 5.06
N ALA A 139 15.99 2.82 6.19
CA ALA A 139 15.40 1.54 6.58
C ALA A 139 14.36 1.05 5.56
N LEU A 140 13.52 1.94 5.04
CA LEU A 140 12.56 1.64 3.99
C LEU A 140 13.25 1.23 2.69
N ILE A 141 14.24 2.00 2.25
CA ILE A 141 15.01 1.70 1.03
C ILE A 141 15.71 0.34 1.18
N ALA A 142 16.34 0.07 2.33
CA ALA A 142 16.97 -1.21 2.61
C ALA A 142 15.95 -2.36 2.51
N ALA A 143 14.75 -2.21 3.11
CA ALA A 143 13.70 -3.22 3.02
C ALA A 143 13.22 -3.45 1.58
N ILE A 144 13.13 -2.40 0.76
CA ILE A 144 12.78 -2.50 -0.67
C ILE A 144 13.88 -3.23 -1.46
N LEU A 145 15.15 -2.94 -1.18
CA LEU A 145 16.29 -3.56 -1.85
C LEU A 145 16.44 -5.04 -1.47
N LEU A 146 16.20 -5.40 -0.21
CA LEU A 146 16.17 -6.80 0.25
C LEU A 146 15.13 -7.63 -0.51
N GLY A 147 14.06 -7.00 -0.98
CA GLY A 147 13.07 -7.62 -1.84
C GLY A 147 11.88 -8.20 -1.12
N SER A 148 10.97 -8.74 -1.93
CA SER A 148 9.64 -9.13 -1.49
C SER A 148 9.25 -10.45 -2.17
N PRO A 149 9.62 -11.60 -1.56
CA PRO A 149 9.21 -12.91 -2.05
C PRO A 149 7.69 -13.03 -2.12
N LYS A 150 7.19 -13.84 -3.07
CA LYS A 150 5.74 -14.04 -3.28
C LYS A 150 5.17 -15.22 -2.49
N ASP A 151 6.03 -16.17 -2.14
CA ASP A 151 5.72 -17.43 -1.47
C ASP A 151 5.56 -17.29 0.05
N HIS A 152 6.26 -16.34 0.67
CA HIS A 152 6.15 -16.03 2.10
C HIS A 152 6.33 -14.54 2.35
N ILE A 153 5.99 -14.11 3.57
CA ILE A 153 6.15 -12.73 4.02
C ILE A 153 7.46 -12.64 4.82
N PRO A 154 8.47 -11.89 4.36
CA PRO A 154 9.72 -11.74 5.08
C PRO A 154 9.57 -10.88 6.34
N LEU A 155 10.48 -11.04 7.30
CA LEU A 155 10.42 -10.36 8.60
C LEU A 155 10.43 -8.83 8.51
N TRP A 156 11.18 -8.26 7.57
CA TRP A 156 11.21 -6.81 7.40
C TRP A 156 9.86 -6.26 6.95
N GLU A 157 9.09 -7.00 6.15
CA GLU A 157 7.75 -6.55 5.75
C GLU A 157 6.71 -6.70 6.85
N TRP A 158 6.84 -7.72 7.72
CA TRP A 158 6.09 -7.72 8.97
C TRP A 158 6.41 -6.48 9.81
N GLY A 159 7.69 -6.10 9.87
CA GLY A 159 8.11 -4.85 10.50
C GLY A 159 7.44 -3.63 9.87
N LEU A 160 7.49 -3.48 8.54
CA LEU A 160 6.84 -2.37 7.83
C LEU A 160 5.31 -2.36 8.06
N ALA A 161 4.67 -3.53 8.03
CA ALA A 161 3.23 -3.67 8.21
C ALA A 161 2.79 -3.25 9.61
N VAL A 162 3.50 -3.70 10.66
CA VAL A 162 3.21 -3.36 12.05
C VAL A 162 3.52 -1.90 12.32
N VAL A 163 4.70 -1.40 11.92
CA VAL A 163 5.07 0.01 12.11
C VAL A 163 4.12 0.94 11.34
N GLY A 164 3.72 0.57 10.13
CA GLY A 164 2.72 1.29 9.34
C GLY A 164 1.36 1.34 10.05
N ALA A 165 0.85 0.19 10.48
CA ALA A 165 -0.42 0.13 11.22
C ALA A 165 -0.38 0.95 12.52
N LEU A 166 0.70 0.85 13.29
CA LEU A 166 0.88 1.64 14.51
C LEU A 166 1.00 3.13 14.23
N SER A 167 1.65 3.53 13.14
CA SER A 167 1.73 4.94 12.74
C SER A 167 0.35 5.53 12.42
N ALA A 168 -0.55 4.74 11.82
CA ALA A 168 -1.92 5.14 11.57
C ALA A 168 -2.75 5.20 12.88
N LEU A 169 -2.59 4.19 13.76
CA LEU A 169 -3.29 4.17 15.06
C LEU A 169 -2.82 5.24 16.03
N TYR A 170 -1.64 5.83 15.82
CA TYR A 170 -1.17 6.95 16.64
C TYR A 170 -2.16 8.11 16.72
N LEU A 171 -2.80 8.46 15.59
CA LEU A 171 -3.81 9.51 15.54
C LEU A 171 -5.05 9.18 16.36
N TYR A 172 -5.41 7.90 16.47
CA TYR A 172 -6.50 7.45 17.35
C TYR A 172 -6.08 7.50 18.82
N VAL A 173 -4.91 6.94 19.16
CA VAL A 173 -4.44 6.83 20.56
C VAL A 173 -4.20 8.20 21.18
N TYR A 174 -3.70 9.17 20.41
CA TYR A 174 -3.37 10.52 20.88
C TYR A 174 -4.30 11.57 20.30
N TYR A 175 -5.54 11.21 19.94
CA TYR A 175 -6.49 12.11 19.28
C TYR A 175 -6.72 13.41 20.06
N ASP A 176 -7.07 13.30 21.35
CA ASP A 176 -7.37 14.45 22.21
C ASP A 176 -6.16 15.39 22.33
N ASP A 177 -5.00 14.80 22.56
CA ASP A 177 -3.71 15.48 22.69
C ASP A 177 -3.32 16.25 21.43
N ILE A 178 -3.42 15.62 20.26
CA ILE A 178 -3.10 16.23 18.96
C ILE A 178 -4.10 17.35 18.66
N SER A 179 -5.38 17.13 18.97
CA SER A 179 -6.42 18.15 18.79
C SER A 179 -6.21 19.37 19.68
N GLY A 180 -5.56 19.22 20.83
CA GLY A 180 -5.23 20.34 21.74
C GLY A 180 -3.96 21.09 21.36
N ARG A 181 -3.05 20.48 20.57
CA ARG A 181 -1.74 21.05 20.19
C ARG A 181 -1.69 21.56 18.75
N VAL A 182 -2.81 22.01 18.19
CA VAL A 182 -2.87 22.48 16.80
C VAL A 182 -1.84 23.58 16.54
N GLY A 183 -0.95 23.33 15.57
CA GLY A 183 0.12 24.25 15.20
C GLY A 183 1.41 24.13 16.03
N ALA A 184 1.38 23.41 17.15
CA ALA A 184 2.52 23.14 18.04
C ALA A 184 2.75 21.63 18.29
N PRO A 185 2.94 20.82 17.23
CA PRO A 185 3.21 19.38 17.35
C PRO A 185 4.52 19.11 18.11
N ILE A 186 4.55 18.01 18.87
CA ILE A 186 5.75 17.54 19.57
C ILE A 186 6.62 16.68 18.65
N LEU A 187 7.87 16.41 19.06
CA LEU A 187 8.79 15.59 18.29
C LEU A 187 8.20 14.22 17.89
N GLN A 188 7.44 13.59 18.78
CA GLN A 188 6.80 12.31 18.50
C GLN A 188 5.80 12.39 17.34
N ASP A 189 5.02 13.47 17.25
CA ASP A 189 4.06 13.69 16.17
C ASP A 189 4.80 13.75 14.82
N TYR A 190 5.94 14.45 14.78
CA TYR A 190 6.79 14.52 13.59
C TYR A 190 7.38 13.16 13.20
N VAL A 191 7.93 12.43 14.18
CA VAL A 191 8.54 11.11 13.94
C VAL A 191 7.51 10.15 13.36
N VAL A 192 6.32 10.08 13.96
CA VAL A 192 5.26 9.19 13.49
C VAL A 192 4.73 9.64 12.13
N ALA A 193 4.58 10.94 11.87
CA ALA A 193 4.13 11.45 10.58
C ALA A 193 5.12 11.13 9.44
N VAL A 194 6.43 11.31 9.67
CA VAL A 194 7.47 10.98 8.68
C VAL A 194 7.46 9.49 8.36
N ILE A 195 7.45 8.63 9.39
CA ILE A 195 7.39 7.18 9.21
C ILE A 195 6.10 6.79 8.47
N GLY A 196 4.96 7.29 8.94
CA GLY A 196 3.65 6.98 8.39
C GLY A 196 3.53 7.39 6.92
N LEU A 197 3.98 8.59 6.55
CA LEU A 197 3.95 9.05 5.16
C LEU A 197 4.84 8.21 4.25
N LEU A 198 6.07 7.89 4.68
CA LEU A 198 6.98 7.03 3.91
C LEU A 198 6.36 5.65 3.66
N LEU A 199 5.83 5.02 4.72
CA LEU A 199 5.20 3.70 4.63
C LEU A 199 3.90 3.73 3.83
N LEU A 200 3.11 4.81 3.93
CA LEU A 200 1.87 4.98 3.19
C LEU A 200 2.10 5.07 1.67
N LEU A 201 3.08 5.88 1.26
CA LEU A 201 3.45 6.01 -0.16
C LEU A 201 3.98 4.69 -0.72
N GLU A 202 4.77 3.96 0.05
CA GLU A 202 5.23 2.63 -0.33
C GLU A 202 4.08 1.61 -0.41
N ALA A 203 3.20 1.57 0.58
CA ALA A 203 2.02 0.70 0.58
C ALA A 203 1.12 0.98 -0.63
N THR A 204 0.95 2.26 -0.95
CA THR A 204 0.21 2.73 -2.13
C THR A 204 0.87 2.28 -3.43
N ARG A 205 2.21 2.41 -3.53
CA ARG A 205 2.96 1.93 -4.69
C ARG A 205 2.77 0.42 -4.93
N ARG A 206 2.71 -0.36 -3.84
CA ARG A 206 2.50 -1.82 -3.88
C ARG A 206 1.09 -2.21 -4.30
N ALA A 207 0.08 -1.60 -3.68
CA ALA A 207 -1.32 -2.00 -3.84
C ALA A 207 -2.01 -1.35 -5.05
N LEU A 208 -1.68 -0.09 -5.36
CA LEU A 208 -2.38 0.74 -6.35
C LEU A 208 -1.50 1.15 -7.54
N GLY A 209 -0.22 0.76 -7.53
CA GLY A 209 0.70 1.00 -8.63
C GLY A 209 1.40 2.37 -8.59
N PRO A 210 2.18 2.68 -9.64
CA PRO A 210 3.11 3.82 -9.62
C PRO A 210 2.41 5.18 -9.73
N ALA A 211 1.23 5.24 -10.37
CA ALA A 211 0.55 6.50 -10.68
C ALA A 211 0.20 7.29 -9.42
N LEU A 212 -0.43 6.65 -8.42
CA LEU A 212 -0.86 7.35 -7.21
C LEU A 212 0.32 7.80 -6.35
N MET A 213 1.40 7.01 -6.29
CA MET A 213 2.62 7.42 -5.58
C MET A 213 3.26 8.65 -6.22
N ILE A 214 3.35 8.70 -7.56
CA ILE A 214 3.89 9.85 -8.28
C ILE A 214 3.07 11.10 -7.98
N VAL A 215 1.75 11.01 -8.13
CA VAL A 215 0.85 12.14 -7.88
C VAL A 215 0.99 12.63 -6.44
N ALA A 216 0.91 11.74 -5.46
CA ALA A 216 1.08 12.09 -4.06
C ALA A 216 2.45 12.73 -3.77
N THR A 217 3.53 12.24 -4.40
CA THR A 217 4.88 12.83 -4.26
C THR A 217 4.93 14.24 -4.82
N VAL A 218 4.31 14.50 -5.98
CA VAL A 218 4.24 15.85 -6.58
C VAL A 218 3.50 16.81 -5.66
N PHE A 219 2.36 16.39 -5.10
CA PHE A 219 1.62 17.21 -4.13
C PHE A 219 2.44 17.51 -2.88
N LEU A 220 3.18 16.52 -2.36
CA LEU A 220 4.07 16.73 -1.20
C LEU A 220 5.20 17.70 -1.53
N VAL A 221 5.86 17.57 -2.68
CA VAL A 221 6.88 18.54 -3.14
C VAL A 221 6.28 19.94 -3.20
N TYR A 222 5.10 20.08 -3.78
CA TYR A 222 4.39 21.36 -3.86
C TYR A 222 4.08 21.93 -2.47
N THR A 223 3.60 21.11 -1.53
CA THR A 223 3.31 21.56 -0.16
C THR A 223 4.56 22.05 0.58
N PHE A 224 5.71 21.41 0.39
CA PHE A 224 6.95 21.76 1.10
C PHE A 224 7.73 22.91 0.46
N LEU A 225 7.65 23.08 -0.87
CA LEU A 225 8.39 24.12 -1.60
C LEU A 225 7.54 25.34 -1.98
N GLY A 226 6.21 25.19 -2.01
CA GLY A 226 5.27 26.25 -2.35
C GLY A 226 4.71 27.02 -1.15
N ALA A 227 5.09 26.64 0.07
CA ALA A 227 4.80 27.36 1.31
C ALA A 227 5.90 28.39 1.60
#